data_AF-A0A4W5NQH6-F1
#
_entry.id   AF-A0A4W5NQH6-F1
#
_cell.length_a   1.000
_cell.length_b   1.000
_cell.length_c   1.000
_cell.angle_alpha   90.00
_cell.angle_beta   90.00
_cell.angle_gamma   90.00
#
_symmetry.space_group_name_H-M   'P 1'
#
loop_
_entity.id
_entity.type
_entity.pdbx_description
1 polymer ?
#
loop_
_entity_poly.entity_id
_entity_poly.type
_entity_poly.pdbx_seq_one_letter_code
_entity_poly.pdbx_strand_id
1 'polypeptide(L)'
;MKWQFFEDQKLIYSEEVVPAIPGAKVYRDSDGKIYLYQCDLYKFSSHRGSLVAINPRDREKYAALIMSSMDKACRYLLDTFLYNSELFKGKIFPEKVVSQYSFYFICIPGRSCDIEFIQSSDALPDVKHKEWGFDVFIERVHLFTPKTS
;
A
#
# COMPACT_ATOMS: atom_id res chain seq x y z
N MET A 1 -15.39 -13.44 12.60
CA MET A 1 -15.17 -12.66 11.36
C MET A 1 -14.73 -13.65 10.31
N LYS A 2 -15.58 -13.94 9.31
CA LYS A 2 -15.23 -14.81 8.18
C LYS A 2 -14.54 -13.98 7.09
N TRP A 3 -13.65 -14.58 6.31
CA TRP A 3 -12.90 -13.86 5.29
C TRP A 3 -13.68 -13.83 3.98
N GLN A 4 -14.47 -12.75 3.83
CA GLN A 4 -15.32 -12.51 2.68
C GLN A 4 -14.59 -12.69 1.34
N PHE A 5 -13.31 -12.33 1.26
CA PHE A 5 -12.48 -12.55 0.06
C PHE A 5 -12.49 -14.00 -0.43
N PHE A 6 -12.23 -14.98 0.45
CA PHE A 6 -12.18 -16.38 0.02
C PHE A 6 -13.58 -16.89 -0.36
N GLU A 7 -14.62 -16.45 0.35
CA GLU A 7 -16.00 -16.81 0.01
C GLU A 7 -16.44 -16.23 -1.35
N ASP A 8 -16.15 -14.95 -1.60
CA ASP A 8 -16.47 -14.26 -2.85
C ASP A 8 -15.75 -14.89 -4.05
N GLN A 9 -14.50 -15.30 -3.85
CA GLN A 9 -13.71 -16.00 -4.87
C GLN A 9 -14.00 -17.50 -4.93
N LYS A 10 -14.92 -18.02 -4.09
CA LYS A 10 -15.27 -19.45 -3.98
C LYS A 10 -14.06 -20.35 -3.72
N LEU A 11 -13.12 -19.85 -2.91
CA LEU A 11 -11.91 -20.54 -2.51
C LEU A 11 -12.11 -21.26 -1.17
N ILE A 12 -11.63 -22.50 -1.10
CA ILE A 12 -11.53 -23.25 0.15
C ILE A 12 -10.28 -22.76 0.88
N TYR A 13 -10.39 -22.46 2.17
CA TYR A 13 -9.28 -21.95 2.96
C TYR A 13 -9.19 -22.59 4.36
N SER A 14 -7.98 -22.62 4.92
CA SER A 14 -7.71 -22.97 6.31
C SER A 14 -7.36 -21.73 7.13
N GLU A 15 -7.50 -21.84 8.45
CA GLU A 15 -7.10 -20.82 9.43
C GLU A 15 -6.06 -21.42 10.37
N GLU A 16 -4.93 -20.72 10.56
CA GLU A 16 -3.84 -21.13 11.44
C GLU A 16 -3.36 -19.95 12.29
N VAL A 17 -2.81 -20.23 13.48
CA VAL A 17 -2.16 -19.20 14.31
C VAL A 17 -0.77 -18.92 13.78
N VAL A 18 -0.28 -17.68 13.94
CA VAL A 18 1.10 -17.30 13.59
C VAL A 18 1.95 -17.32 14.87
N PRO A 19 2.79 -18.35 15.10
CA PRO A 19 3.46 -18.53 16.40
C PRO A 19 4.36 -17.36 16.80
N ALA A 20 4.95 -16.67 15.81
CA ALA A 20 5.85 -15.55 16.04
C ALA A 20 5.14 -14.24 16.45
N ILE A 21 3.82 -14.13 16.25
CA ILE A 21 3.08 -12.88 16.49
C ILE A 21 1.85 -13.19 17.36
N PRO A 22 1.90 -12.87 18.66
CA PRO A 22 0.78 -13.11 19.57
C PRO A 22 -0.54 -12.50 19.06
N GLY A 23 -1.57 -13.34 18.95
CA GLY A 23 -2.91 -12.96 18.48
C GLY A 23 -3.07 -12.86 16.96
N ALA A 24 -2.01 -13.08 16.17
CA ALA A 24 -2.10 -13.09 14.72
C ALA A 24 -2.58 -14.43 14.17
N LYS A 25 -3.25 -14.36 13.03
CA LYS A 25 -3.75 -15.51 12.28
C LYS A 25 -3.33 -15.42 10.82
N VAL A 26 -3.19 -16.56 10.16
CA VAL A 26 -2.99 -16.66 8.72
C VAL A 26 -4.12 -17.51 8.13
N TYR A 27 -4.64 -17.04 7.00
CA TYR A 27 -5.66 -17.72 6.23
C TYR A 27 -5.07 -18.10 4.88
N ARG A 28 -5.13 -19.40 4.56
CA ARG A 28 -4.43 -19.98 3.41
C ARG A 28 -5.41 -20.67 2.50
N ASP A 29 -5.34 -20.44 1.20
CA ASP A 29 -6.12 -21.22 0.24
C ASP A 29 -5.64 -22.70 0.19
N SER A 30 -6.50 -23.60 -0.26
CA SER A 30 -6.17 -25.03 -0.36
C SER A 30 -4.95 -25.33 -1.23
N ASP A 31 -4.70 -24.51 -2.25
CA ASP A 31 -3.58 -24.66 -3.18
C ASP A 31 -2.28 -24.05 -2.63
N GLY A 32 -2.35 -23.30 -1.52
CA GLY A 32 -1.22 -22.63 -0.89
C GLY A 32 -0.55 -21.56 -1.73
N LYS A 33 -1.32 -20.88 -2.58
CA LYS A 33 -0.89 -19.75 -3.41
C LYS A 33 -1.20 -18.40 -2.76
N ILE A 34 -2.24 -18.33 -1.93
CA ILE A 34 -2.72 -17.11 -1.30
C ILE A 34 -2.65 -17.27 0.22
N TYR A 35 -2.01 -16.28 0.86
CA TYR A 35 -1.91 -16.18 2.32
C TYR A 35 -2.36 -14.78 2.73
N LEU A 36 -3.39 -14.71 3.59
CA LEU A 36 -3.84 -13.47 4.20
C LEU A 36 -3.48 -13.47 5.67
N TYR A 37 -2.61 -12.54 6.07
CA TYR A 37 -2.19 -12.38 7.46
C TYR A 37 -3.08 -11.35 8.16
N GLN A 38 -3.75 -11.78 9.23
CA GLN A 38 -4.50 -10.92 10.12
C GLN A 38 -3.63 -10.51 11.29
N CYS A 39 -2.91 -9.40 11.13
CA CYS A 39 -2.08 -8.82 12.18
C CYS A 39 -1.88 -7.31 11.96
N ASP A 40 -1.22 -6.69 12.92
CA ASP A 40 -0.65 -5.36 12.71
C ASP A 40 0.50 -5.48 11.68
N LEU A 41 0.46 -4.63 10.66
CA LEU A 41 1.48 -4.53 9.62
C LEU A 41 2.89 -4.43 10.24
N TYR A 42 3.08 -3.60 11.27
CA TYR A 42 4.42 -3.40 11.84
C TYR A 42 4.96 -4.60 12.63
N LYS A 43 4.15 -5.63 12.87
CA LYS A 43 4.57 -6.86 13.58
C LYS A 43 5.03 -7.97 12.63
N PHE A 44 4.87 -7.79 11.33
CA PHE A 44 5.23 -8.77 10.30
C PHE A 44 6.44 -8.26 9.49
N SER A 45 7.15 -9.12 8.74
CA SER A 45 8.45 -8.79 8.13
C SER A 45 8.47 -8.69 6.59
N SER A 46 7.39 -9.08 5.89
CA SER A 46 7.27 -8.97 4.43
C SER A 46 5.98 -8.25 4.04
N HIS A 47 6.11 -7.11 3.36
CA HIS A 47 5.00 -6.18 3.16
C HIS A 47 4.85 -5.68 1.75
N ARG A 48 3.60 -5.66 1.27
CA ARG A 48 3.13 -4.85 0.15
C ARG A 48 1.81 -4.24 0.60
N GLY A 49 1.80 -2.95 0.90
CA GLY A 49 0.64 -2.22 1.40
C GLY A 49 0.51 -0.86 0.71
N SER A 50 -0.67 -0.26 0.78
CA SER A 50 -0.94 0.99 0.08
C SER A 50 -0.43 2.17 0.92
N LEU A 51 0.65 2.84 0.48
CA LEU A 51 1.25 4.00 1.15
C LEU A 51 0.19 5.07 1.51
N VAL A 52 -0.83 5.24 0.66
CA VAL A 52 -1.88 6.24 0.84
C VAL A 52 -2.78 5.96 2.05
N ALA A 53 -2.80 4.73 2.58
CA ALA A 53 -3.56 4.36 3.78
C ALA A 53 -2.76 4.52 5.09
N ILE A 54 -1.46 4.81 5.00
CA ILE A 54 -0.59 4.98 6.17
C ILE A 54 -0.64 6.43 6.66
N ASN A 55 -0.78 6.62 7.98
CA ASN A 55 -0.72 7.94 8.61
C ASN A 55 0.54 8.70 8.17
N PRO A 56 0.46 9.99 7.79
CA PRO A 56 1.60 10.77 7.32
C PRO A 56 2.85 10.66 8.21
N ARG A 57 2.67 10.72 9.54
CA ARG A 57 3.75 10.59 10.54
C ARG A 57 4.47 9.25 10.53
N ASP A 58 3.80 8.19 10.05
CA ASP A 58 4.32 6.82 10.05
C ASP A 58 4.86 6.42 8.66
N ARG A 59 4.73 7.28 7.63
CA ARG A 59 5.13 6.97 6.24
C ARG A 59 6.63 6.71 6.09
N GLU A 60 7.48 7.39 6.85
CA GLU A 60 8.94 7.16 6.83
C GLU A 60 9.28 5.77 7.37
N LYS A 61 8.70 5.41 8.53
CA LYS A 61 8.85 4.08 9.12
C LYS A 61 8.34 2.99 8.18
N TYR A 62 7.20 3.25 7.52
CA TYR A 62 6.63 2.37 6.52
C TYR A 62 7.55 2.19 5.30
N ALA A 63 8.11 3.29 4.76
CA ALA A 63 9.03 3.25 3.63
C ALA A 63 10.29 2.45 3.94
N ALA A 64 10.89 2.67 5.11
CA ALA A 64 12.05 1.90 5.58
C ALA A 64 11.73 0.40 5.69
N LEU A 65 10.56 0.05 6.22
CA LEU A 65 10.09 -1.32 6.32
C LEU A 65 9.94 -1.96 4.93
N ILE A 66 9.24 -1.30 4.00
CA ILE A 66 9.04 -1.79 2.63
C ILE A 66 10.37 -1.99 1.92
N MET A 67 11.29 -1.03 1.99
CA MET A 67 12.62 -1.15 1.40
C MET A 67 13.45 -2.27 2.03
N SER A 68 13.30 -2.56 3.32
CA SER A 68 14.00 -3.67 3.97
C SER A 68 13.58 -5.04 3.43
N SER A 69 12.34 -5.14 2.92
CA SER A 69 11.78 -6.38 2.35
C SER A 69 12.03 -6.52 0.84
N MET A 70 12.60 -5.51 0.17
CA MET A 70 12.86 -5.56 -1.27
C MET A 70 14.17 -6.30 -1.58
N ASP A 71 14.09 -7.29 -2.45
CA ASP A 71 15.27 -7.88 -3.09
C ASP A 71 15.89 -6.94 -4.13
N LYS A 72 17.15 -7.16 -4.53
CA LYS A 72 17.85 -6.39 -5.57
C LYS A 72 17.10 -6.37 -6.92
N ALA A 73 16.39 -7.44 -7.25
CA ALA A 73 15.60 -7.54 -8.47
C ALA A 73 14.15 -7.03 -8.31
N CYS A 74 13.79 -6.46 -7.15
CA CYS A 74 12.43 -6.05 -6.87
C CYS A 74 11.95 -4.94 -7.82
N ARG A 75 10.70 -5.08 -8.24
CA ARG A 75 9.92 -4.05 -8.96
C ARG A 75 8.75 -3.68 -8.07
N TYR A 76 8.76 -2.47 -7.53
CA TYR A 76 7.71 -1.97 -6.64
C TYR A 76 6.86 -0.94 -7.38
N LEU A 77 5.64 -1.35 -7.74
CA LEU A 77 4.65 -0.45 -8.30
C LEU A 77 3.98 0.29 -7.13
N LEU A 78 4.11 1.61 -7.14
CA LEU A 78 3.46 2.51 -6.19
C LEU A 78 2.36 3.27 -6.92
N ASP A 79 1.14 3.02 -6.49
CA ASP A 79 -0.03 3.77 -6.93
C ASP A 79 -0.39 4.87 -5.92
N THR A 80 -0.68 6.07 -6.44
CA THR A 80 -0.89 7.30 -5.66
C THR A 80 -1.96 8.16 -6.30
N PHE A 81 -2.60 9.00 -5.49
CA PHE A 81 -3.61 9.93 -5.96
C PHE A 81 -3.16 11.38 -5.79
N LEU A 82 -3.26 12.14 -6.87
CA LEU A 82 -3.15 13.59 -6.88
C LEU A 82 -4.54 14.21 -6.83
N TYR A 83 -4.78 15.02 -5.81
CA TYR A 83 -6.04 15.72 -5.60
C TYR A 83 -5.81 16.97 -4.74
N ASN A 84 -6.81 17.86 -4.69
CA ASN A 84 -6.79 19.00 -3.80
C ASN A 84 -7.21 18.60 -2.37
N SER A 85 -6.26 18.54 -1.45
CA SER A 85 -6.55 18.11 -0.07
C SER A 85 -7.43 19.08 0.71
N GLU A 86 -7.46 20.36 0.36
CA GLU A 86 -8.27 21.36 1.05
C GLU A 86 -9.77 21.22 0.71
N LEU A 87 -10.09 20.57 -0.42
CA LEU A 87 -11.47 20.29 -0.83
C LEU A 87 -11.95 18.89 -0.40
N PHE A 88 -11.02 18.02 0.00
CA PHE A 88 -11.33 16.66 0.40
C PHE A 88 -12.07 16.62 1.74
N LYS A 89 -13.26 16.02 1.74
CA LYS A 89 -14.15 15.89 2.91
C LYS A 89 -14.23 14.47 3.46
N GLY A 90 -13.54 13.51 2.82
CA GLY A 90 -13.56 12.12 3.24
C GLY A 90 -12.76 11.89 4.52
N LYS A 91 -13.16 10.88 5.30
CA LYS A 91 -12.50 10.52 6.56
C LYS A 91 -11.38 9.47 6.41
N ILE A 92 -11.15 8.96 5.20
CA ILE A 92 -10.44 7.69 4.95
C ILE A 92 -8.95 7.91 4.65
N PHE A 93 -8.57 9.05 4.07
CA PHE A 93 -7.15 9.33 3.82
C PHE A 93 -6.59 10.21 4.94
N PRO A 94 -5.58 9.75 5.68
CA PRO A 94 -4.89 10.60 6.62
C PRO A 94 -4.15 11.67 5.80
N GLU A 95 -4.48 12.90 6.14
CA GLU A 95 -4.42 14.13 5.35
C GLU A 95 -3.11 14.40 4.58
N LYS A 96 -3.29 15.22 3.53
CA LYS A 96 -2.32 15.80 2.59
C LYS A 96 -1.62 14.79 1.69
N VAL A 97 -2.06 14.86 0.44
CA VAL A 97 -1.39 14.52 -0.82
C VAL A 97 -0.07 13.78 -0.60
N VAL A 98 0.05 12.56 -1.13
CA VAL A 98 1.38 12.02 -1.44
C VAL A 98 1.92 12.89 -2.57
N SER A 99 2.37 14.10 -2.22
CA SER A 99 2.97 15.01 -3.16
C SER A 99 4.28 14.38 -3.62
N GLN A 100 4.83 14.85 -4.74
CA GLN A 100 6.16 14.40 -5.18
C GLN A 100 7.22 14.50 -4.05
N TYR A 101 7.02 15.37 -3.05
CA TYR A 101 7.92 15.48 -1.90
C TYR A 101 7.85 14.27 -0.96
N SER A 102 6.70 13.59 -0.83
CA SER A 102 6.59 12.32 -0.12
C SER A 102 7.33 11.18 -0.85
N PHE A 103 7.52 11.27 -2.18
CA PHE A 103 8.35 10.32 -2.94
C PHE A 103 9.84 10.43 -2.58
N TYR A 104 10.33 11.64 -2.31
CA TYR A 104 11.72 11.87 -1.90
C TYR A 104 12.04 11.27 -0.51
N PHE A 105 11.04 11.15 0.39
CA PHE A 105 11.25 10.50 1.70
C PHE A 105 11.49 8.98 1.59
N ILE A 106 10.99 8.31 0.55
CA ILE A 106 11.27 6.88 0.33
C ILE A 106 12.73 6.69 -0.13
N CYS A 107 13.30 7.68 -0.83
CA CYS A 107 14.71 7.70 -1.18
C CYS A 107 15.55 8.18 0.02
N ILE A 108 15.61 7.37 1.07
CA ILE A 108 16.50 7.59 2.21
C ILE A 108 17.94 7.69 1.68
N PRO A 109 18.76 8.63 2.17
CA PRO A 109 20.20 8.66 1.87
C PRO A 109 20.84 7.30 2.18
N GLY A 110 21.36 6.60 1.17
CA GLY A 110 22.06 5.32 1.32
C GLY A 110 21.35 4.07 0.77
N ARG A 111 20.06 4.13 0.45
CA ARG A 111 19.36 3.12 -0.36
C ARG A 111 18.43 3.83 -1.34
N SER A 112 19.00 4.31 -2.44
CA SER A 112 18.20 5.00 -3.46
C SER A 112 17.52 3.98 -4.38
N CYS A 113 16.27 4.25 -4.72
CA CYS A 113 15.57 3.59 -5.82
C CYS A 113 15.65 4.48 -7.06
N ASP A 114 15.70 3.86 -8.24
CA ASP A 114 15.29 4.52 -9.47
C ASP A 114 13.76 4.61 -9.47
N ILE A 115 13.24 5.79 -9.82
CA ILE A 115 11.81 6.06 -9.88
C ILE A 115 11.46 6.35 -11.34
N GLU A 116 10.59 5.52 -11.90
CA GLU A 116 10.05 5.67 -13.24
C GLU A 116 8.56 5.99 -13.15
N PHE A 117 8.11 7.03 -13.83
CA PHE A 117 6.68 7.31 -13.98
C PHE A 117 6.11 6.41 -15.08
N ILE A 118 5.07 5.64 -14.76
CA ILE A 118 4.49 4.66 -15.68
C ILE A 118 3.22 5.21 -16.33
N GLN A 119 2.30 5.72 -15.52
CA GLN A 119 0.98 6.10 -16.01
C GLN A 119 0.34 7.17 -15.12
N SER A 120 -0.50 7.99 -15.75
CA SER A 120 -1.48 8.82 -15.06
C SER A 120 -2.85 8.68 -15.73
N SER A 121 -3.88 8.51 -14.92
CA SER A 121 -5.27 8.36 -15.34
C SER A 121 -6.17 9.28 -14.52
N ASP A 122 -7.23 9.78 -15.14
CA ASP A 122 -8.31 10.42 -14.39
C ASP A 122 -9.09 9.33 -13.64
N ALA A 123 -9.09 9.41 -12.32
CA ALA A 123 -9.80 8.51 -11.41
C ALA A 123 -11.07 9.16 -10.85
N LEU A 124 -11.55 10.27 -11.43
CA LEU A 124 -12.83 10.90 -11.08
C LEU A 124 -14.14 10.21 -11.53
N PRO A 125 -14.23 9.03 -12.18
CA PRO A 125 -15.51 8.65 -12.79
C PRO A 125 -16.59 8.19 -11.79
N ASP A 126 -16.26 7.96 -10.51
CA ASP A 126 -17.22 7.46 -9.52
C ASP A 126 -17.97 8.57 -8.76
N VAL A 127 -19.30 8.41 -8.63
CA VAL A 127 -20.21 9.33 -7.91
C VAL A 127 -19.71 9.65 -6.49
N LYS A 128 -19.09 8.67 -5.82
CA LYS A 128 -18.52 8.82 -4.47
C LYS A 128 -17.36 9.82 -4.40
N HIS A 129 -16.59 9.98 -5.48
CA HIS A 129 -15.47 10.93 -5.52
C HIS A 129 -15.94 12.38 -5.52
N LYS A 130 -17.13 12.66 -6.10
CA LYS A 130 -17.77 13.97 -6.02
C LYS A 130 -18.31 14.27 -4.63
N GLU A 131 -18.88 13.28 -3.94
CA GLU A 131 -19.35 13.43 -2.55
C GLU A 131 -18.20 13.72 -1.58
N TRP A 132 -17.01 13.19 -1.86
CA TRP A 132 -15.79 13.49 -1.12
C TRP A 132 -15.18 14.85 -1.43
N GLY A 133 -15.79 15.63 -2.33
CA GLY A 133 -15.39 17.02 -2.62
C GLY A 133 -14.20 17.14 -3.56
N PHE A 134 -13.82 16.08 -4.29
CA PHE A 134 -12.77 16.19 -5.29
C PHE A 134 -13.23 17.01 -6.50
N ASP A 135 -12.45 18.04 -6.83
CA ASP A 135 -12.50 18.76 -8.10
C ASP A 135 -11.63 18.08 -9.17
N VAL A 136 -10.52 17.50 -8.72
CA VAL A 136 -9.58 16.69 -9.49
C VAL A 136 -9.17 15.48 -8.65
N PHE A 137 -9.14 14.30 -9.27
CA PHE A 137 -8.68 13.06 -8.65
C PHE A 137 -7.95 12.22 -9.69
N ILE A 138 -6.63 12.34 -9.73
CA ILE A 138 -5.77 11.74 -10.74
C ILE A 138 -4.98 10.61 -10.08
N GLU A 139 -5.13 9.41 -10.60
CA GLU A 139 -4.29 8.27 -10.25
C GLU A 139 -2.93 8.39 -10.97
N ARG A 140 -1.86 8.03 -10.26
CA ARG A 140 -0.48 8.05 -10.76
C ARG A 140 0.27 6.82 -10.28
N VAL A 141 0.76 6.05 -11.25
CA VAL A 141 1.55 4.84 -11.01
C VAL A 141 3.01 5.11 -11.30
N HIS A 142 3.87 4.75 -10.34
CA HIS A 142 5.32 4.82 -10.47
C HIS A 142 5.95 3.46 -10.19
N LEU A 143 7.03 3.16 -10.90
CA LEU A 143 7.86 1.98 -10.66
C LEU A 143 9.11 2.38 -9.89
N PHE A 144 9.32 1.75 -8.75
CA PHE A 144 10.53 1.85 -7.96
C PHE A 144 11.39 0.59 -8.18
N THR A 145 12.65 0.81 -8.51
CA THR A 145 13.67 -0.23 -8.64
C THR A 145 14.83 0.07 -7.69
N PRO A 146 15.21 -0.84 -6.79
CA PRO A 146 16.40 -0.64 -5.94
C PRO A 146 17.65 -0.45 -6.78
N LYS A 147 18.45 0.59 -6.52
CA LYS A 147 19.76 0.74 -7.18
C LYS A 147 20.71 -0.34 -6.69
N THR A 148 21.44 -0.93 -7.62
CA THR A 148 22.49 -1.90 -7.31
C THR A 148 23.67 -1.13 -6.72
N SER A 149 23.98 -1.37 -5.44
CA SER A 149 25.28 -0.97 -4.86
C SER A 149 26.39 -1.86 -5.37
#